data_AF-A0AAV3UDQ2-F1
#
_entry.id   AF-A0AAV3UDQ2-F1
#
_cell.length_a   1.000
_cell.length_b   1.000
_cell.length_c   1.000
_cell.angle_alpha   90.00
_cell.angle_beta   90.00
_cell.angle_gamma   90.00
#
_symmetry.space_group_name_H-M   'P 1'
#
loop_
_entity.id
_entity.type
_entity.pdbx_description
1 polymer ?
#
loop_
_entity_poly.entity_id
_entity_poly.type
_entity_poly.pdbx_seq_one_letter_code
_entity_poly.pdbx_strand_id
1 'polypeptide(L)' 'MWQEYVFLAGSIVIMISLIPTIRDEEARVPLRTSVPSVAVLFVQTLAFLSMGLTFSAAGTGMGFGLWTLIAKYKS' A
#
# COMPACT_ATOMS: atom_id res chain seq x y z
N MET A 1 -14.28 12.72 8.63
CA MET A 1 -15.18 11.56 8.80
C MET A 1 -15.55 10.90 7.48
N TRP A 2 -16.27 11.52 6.54
CA TRP A 2 -16.62 10.83 5.27
C TRP A 2 -15.42 10.55 4.36
N GLN A 3 -14.42 11.44 4.36
CA GLN A 3 -13.19 11.31 3.56
C GLN A 3 -12.37 10.05 3.90
N GLU A 4 -12.37 9.63 5.17
CA GLU A 4 -11.65 8.42 5.59
C GLU A 4 -12.25 7.16 4.99
N TYR A 5 -13.58 7.10 4.82
CA TYR A 5 -14.23 5.97 4.16
C TYR A 5 -13.89 5.92 2.68
N VAL A 6 -13.71 7.07 2.02
CA VAL A 6 -13.28 7.14 0.61
C VAL A 6 -11.83 6.70 0.46
N PHE A 7 -10.93 7.17 1.33
CA PHE A 7 -9.54 6.73 1.33
C PHE A 7 -9.43 5.23 1.64
N LEU A 8 -10.19 4.74 2.61
CA LEU A 8 -10.25 3.32 2.95
C LEU A 8 -10.78 2.49 1.77
N ALA A 9 -11.89 2.89 1.15
CA ALA A 9 -12.45 2.20 -0.02
C ALA A 9 -11.44 2.16 -1.18
N GLY A 10 -10.78 3.27 -1.47
CA GLY A 10 -9.72 3.33 -2.48
C GLY A 10 -8.55 2.40 -2.16
N SER A 11 -8.11 2.37 -0.90
CA SER A 11 -7.03 1.48 -0.46
C SER A 11 -7.40 0.00 -0.57
N ILE A 12 -8.65 -0.38 -0.30
CA ILE A 12 -9.16 -1.75 -0.48
C ILE A 12 -9.13 -2.14 -1.96
N VAL A 13 -9.58 -1.26 -2.86
CA VAL A 13 -9.56 -1.53 -4.31
C VAL A 13 -8.12 -1.74 -4.80
N ILE A 14 -7.18 -0.92 -4.35
CA ILE A 14 -5.75 -1.06 -4.68
C ILE A 14 -5.19 -2.38 -4.11
N MET A 15 -5.56 -2.76 -2.89
CA MET A 15 -5.13 -4.04 -2.31
C MET A 15 -5.64 -5.24 -3.12
N ILE A 16 -6.92 -5.20 -3.52
CA ILE A 16 -7.52 -6.27 -4.32
C ILE A 16 -6.84 -6.36 -5.69
N SER A 17 -6.48 -5.23 -6.31
CA SER A 17 -5.80 -5.24 -7.61
C SER A 17 -4.37 -5.77 -7.54
N LEU A 18 -3.74 -5.79 -6.36
CA LEU A 18 -2.42 -6.39 -6.13
C LEU A 18 -2.46 -7.92 -5.93
N ILE A 19 -3.63 -8.50 -5.63
CA ILE A 19 -3.80 -9.96 -5.48
C ILE A 19 -3.25 -10.75 -6.69
N PRO A 20 -3.60 -10.42 -7.96
CA PRO A 20 -3.04 -11.14 -9.10
C PRO A 20 -1.52 -11.05 -9.18
N THR A 21 -0.94 -9.88 -8.87
CA THR A 21 0.52 -9.67 -8.87
C THR A 21 1.23 -10.53 -7.81
N ILE A 22 0.60 -10.77 -6.66
CA ILE A 22 1.17 -11.63 -5.62
C ILE A 22 0.99 -13.11 -5.97
N ARG A 23 -0.14 -13.48 -6.59
CA ARG A 23 -0.45 -14.85 -7.00
C ARG A 23 0.39 -15.33 -8.17
N ASP A 24 0.79 -14.43 -9.05
CA ASP A 24 1.63 -14.76 -10.20
C ASP A 24 3.07 -15.00 -9.75
N GLU A 25 3.56 -16.22 -9.95
CA GLU A 25 4.90 -16.64 -9.54
C GLU A 25 6.00 -16.00 -10.42
N GLU A 26 5.68 -15.70 -11.68
CA GLU A 26 6.59 -15.07 -12.65
C GLU A 26 6.57 -13.54 -12.64
N ALA A 27 5.63 -12.93 -11.90
CA ALA A 27 5.55 -11.47 -11.78
C ALA A 27 6.86 -10.90 -11.20
N ARG A 28 7.59 -10.14 -12.04
CA ARG A 28 8.77 -9.36 -11.65
C ARG A 28 8.43 -7.88 -11.67
N VAL A 29 8.37 -7.27 -10.50
CA VAL A 29 8.13 -5.84 -10.33
C VAL A 29 9.48 -5.15 -10.15
N PRO A 30 9.91 -4.25 -11.04
CA PRO A 30 11.22 -3.61 -10.94
C PRO A 30 11.44 -2.95 -9.57
N LEU A 31 12.59 -3.18 -8.93
CA LEU A 31 12.98 -2.50 -7.68
C LEU A 31 12.82 -0.98 -7.74
N ARG A 32 13.06 -0.39 -8.92
CA ARG A 32 12.91 1.06 -9.17
C ARG A 32 11.49 1.57 -9.00
N THR A 33 10.45 0.74 -9.14
CA THR A 33 9.06 1.12 -8.90
C THR A 33 8.60 0.69 -7.50
N SER A 34 9.08 -0.44 -7.01
CA SER A 34 8.74 -0.95 -5.67
C SER A 34 9.26 -0.06 -4.54
N VAL A 35 10.53 0.37 -4.59
CA VAL A 35 11.14 1.17 -3.51
C VAL A 35 10.48 2.54 -3.32
N PRO A 36 10.22 3.35 -4.37
CA PRO A 36 9.50 4.60 -4.20
C PRO A 36 8.08 4.40 -3.67
N SER A 37 7.39 3.35 -4.12
CA SER A 37 6.03 3.05 -3.66
C SER A 37 5.99 2.73 -2.16
N VAL A 38 6.94 1.93 -1.67
CA VAL A 38 7.13 1.66 -0.23
C VAL A 38 7.39 2.97 0.53
N ALA A 39 8.29 3.82 0.05
CA ALA A 39 8.62 5.08 0.71
C ALA A 39 7.42 6.03 0.81
N VAL A 40 6.65 6.18 -0.27
CA VAL A 40 5.45 7.05 -0.29
C VAL A 40 4.39 6.51 0.66
N LEU A 41 4.10 5.21 0.64
CA LEU A 41 3.09 4.61 1.51
C LEU A 41 3.49 4.71 2.98
N PHE A 42 4.77 4.55 3.30
CA PHE A 42 5.27 4.75 4.66
C PHE A 42 5.04 6.17 5.17
N VAL A 43 5.46 7.18 4.39
CA VAL A 43 5.27 8.60 4.76
C VAL A 43 3.79 8.94 4.87
N GLN A 44 2.96 8.39 3.99
CA GLN A 44 1.51 8.61 4.02
C GLN A 44 0.85 8.00 5.26
N THR A 45 1.27 6.80 5.68
CA THR A 45 0.79 6.19 6.92
C THR A 45 1.15 7.05 8.14
N LEU A 46 2.39 7.53 8.22
CA LEU A 46 2.82 8.42 9.31
C LEU A 46 2.03 9.74 9.33
N ALA A 47 1.80 10.34 8.15
CA ALA A 47 1.01 11.55 8.02
C ALA A 47 -0.43 11.33 8.53
N PHE A 48 -1.10 10.26 8.10
CA PHE A 48 -2.45 9.95 8.54
C PHE A 48 -2.53 9.64 10.04
N LEU A 49 -1.54 8.98 10.61
CA LEU A 49 -1.44 8.79 12.06
C LEU A 49 -1.32 10.13 12.80
N SER A 50 -0.45 11.03 12.32
CA SER A 50 -0.28 12.36 12.93
C SER A 50 -1.55 13.23 12.90
N MET A 51 -2.42 13.01 11.91
CA MET A 51 -3.69 13.71 11.74
C MET A 51 -4.86 13.03 12.49
N GLY A 52 -4.62 11.90 13.16
CA GLY A 52 -5.66 11.13 13.85
C GLY A 52 -6.60 10.36 12.91
N LEU A 53 -6.21 10.15 11.64
CA LEU A 53 -7.00 9.47 10.62
C LEU A 53 -6.72 7.96 10.61
N THR A 54 -7.18 7.28 11.66
CA THR A 54 -6.81 5.87 11.95
C THR A 54 -7.19 4.90 10.83
N PHE A 55 -8.34 5.09 10.18
CA PHE A 55 -8.77 4.18 9.09
C PHE A 55 -7.91 4.35 7.83
N SER A 56 -7.57 5.60 7.50
CA SER A 56 -6.71 5.91 6.35
C SER A 56 -5.27 5.44 6.59
N ALA A 57 -4.79 5.59 7.83
CA ALA A 57 -3.50 5.04 8.26
C ALA A 57 -3.46 3.51 8.14
N ALA A 58 -4.51 2.81 8.55
CA ALA A 58 -4.59 1.36 8.43
C ALA A 58 -4.55 0.90 6.96
N GLY A 59 -5.34 1.53 6.07
CA GLY A 59 -5.38 1.18 4.64
C GLY A 59 -4.03 1.40 3.94
N THR A 60 -3.39 2.55 4.20
CA THR A 60 -2.06 2.86 3.65
C THR A 60 -0.96 2.00 4.23
N GLY A 61 -1.04 1.69 5.53
CA GLY A 61 -0.09 0.81 6.21
C GLY A 61 -0.14 -0.63 5.69
N MET A 62 -1.33 -1.15 5.38
CA MET A 62 -1.47 -2.43 4.69
C MET A 62 -0.85 -2.37 3.28
N GLY A 63 -1.10 -1.29 2.53
CA GLY A 63 -0.46 -1.07 1.23
C GLY A 63 1.07 -1.05 1.34
N PHE A 64 1.63 -0.36 2.34
CA PHE A 64 3.06 -0.35 2.64
C PHE A 64 3.59 -1.76 2.88
N GLY A 65 2.90 -2.56 3.68
CA GLY A 65 3.27 -3.96 3.95
C GLY A 65 3.30 -4.81 2.68
N LEU A 66 2.25 -4.73 1.84
CA LEU A 66 2.17 -5.48 0.58
C LEU A 66 3.29 -5.08 -0.39
N TRP A 67 3.53 -3.78 -0.58
CA TRP A 67 4.61 -3.31 -1.44
C TRP A 67 5.99 -3.65 -0.91
N THR A 68 6.17 -3.72 0.41
CA THR A 68 7.41 -4.21 1.03
C THR A 68 7.64 -5.70 0.74
N LEU A 69 6.58 -6.51 0.80
CA LEU A 69 6.64 -7.92 0.41
C LEU A 69 6.98 -8.07 -1.09
N ILE A 70 6.35 -7.27 -1.96
CA ILE A 70 6.64 -7.25 -3.39
C ILE A 70 8.10 -6.85 -3.65
N ALA A 71 8.59 -5.79 -3.00
CA ALA A 71 9.98 -5.34 -3.11
C ALA A 71 10.98 -6.40 -2.64
N LYS A 72 10.60 -7.25 -1.67
CA LYS A 72 11.49 -8.27 -1.11
C LYS A 72 11.47 -9.59 -1.88
N TYR A 73 10.30 -10.02 -2.37
CA TYR A 73 10.10 -11.36 -2.93
C TYR A 73 9.84 -11.39 -4.44
N LYS A 74 9.54 -10.24 -5.06
CA LYS A 74 9.10 -10.14 -6.46
C LYS A 74 9.89 -9.11 -7.27
N SER A 75 11.07 -8.70 -6.79
CA SER A 75 11.82 -7.56 -7.33
C SER A 75 13.17 -7.93 -7.94
#